data_AF-A0A5C2S2Q7-F1
#
_entry.id   AF-A0A5C2S2Q7-F1
#
_cell.length_a   1.000
_cell.length_b   1.000
_cell.length_c   1.000
_cell.angle_alpha   90.00
_cell.angle_beta   90.00
_cell.angle_gamma   90.00
#
_symmetry.space_group_name_H-M   'P 1'
#
loop_
_entity.id
_entity.type
_entity.pdbx_description
1 polymer ?
#
loop_
_entity_poly.entity_id
_entity_poly.type
_entity_poly.pdbx_seq_one_letter_code
_entity_poly.pdbx_strand_id
1 'polypeptide(L)'
;MTTNTPYCPLPGAYAVAQIDVVKTLKGLNDPKALEAAEGLGTAKCLIYLCTCLQLPFPENPWCKYIVYLVGPGPRPDDTGRYSTPEMCVPIFPCIDHPTNRPPVRPSGPFPFSNCYHWTGLGMERRVRVVTRDYTEYDQGKVAKLPGLEHFDMEEFCSADFARSAQAMR
;
A
#
# COMPACT_ATOMS: atom_id res chain seq x y z
N MET A 1 -6.20 4.42 -33.60
CA MET A 1 -5.36 3.71 -32.61
C MET A 1 -6.25 3.40 -31.44
N THR A 2 -6.58 2.13 -31.20
CA THR A 2 -7.36 1.69 -30.05
C THR A 2 -6.52 1.92 -28.80
N THR A 3 -6.91 2.88 -27.98
CA THR A 3 -6.34 3.04 -26.64
C THR A 3 -6.77 1.84 -25.83
N ASN A 4 -5.83 0.94 -25.53
CA ASN A 4 -6.11 -0.26 -24.73
C ASN A 4 -6.27 0.16 -23.26
N THR A 5 -7.48 0.55 -22.87
CA THR A 5 -7.80 0.95 -21.50
C THR A 5 -7.68 -0.27 -20.59
N PRO A 6 -6.88 -0.21 -19.51
CA PRO A 6 -6.76 -1.33 -18.60
C PRO A 6 -8.05 -1.50 -17.79
N TYR A 7 -8.43 -2.76 -17.55
CA TYR A 7 -9.62 -3.10 -16.75
C TYR A 7 -9.37 -3.12 -15.24
N CYS A 8 -8.10 -3.01 -14.85
CA CYS A 8 -7.66 -2.97 -13.47
C CYS A 8 -6.43 -2.05 -13.33
N PRO A 9 -6.17 -1.48 -12.14
CA PRO A 9 -4.97 -0.68 -11.91
C PRO A 9 -3.70 -1.49 -12.17
N LEU A 10 -2.70 -0.88 -12.81
CA LEU A 10 -1.43 -1.59 -13.01
C LEU A 10 -0.68 -1.75 -11.68
N PRO A 11 -0.05 -2.93 -11.44
CA PRO A 11 0.89 -3.10 -10.34
C PRO A 11 1.96 -2.00 -10.37
N GLY A 12 2.40 -1.60 -9.18
CA GLY A 12 3.35 -0.51 -8.97
C GLY A 12 2.70 0.87 -8.83
N ALA A 13 1.39 1.02 -9.01
CA ALA A 13 0.70 2.30 -8.82
C ALA A 13 0.36 2.58 -7.35
N TYR A 14 0.41 3.86 -6.98
CA TYR A 14 -0.16 4.33 -5.72
C TYR A 14 -1.63 4.72 -5.91
N ALA A 15 -2.43 4.49 -4.88
CA ALA A 15 -3.85 4.85 -4.88
C ALA A 15 -4.30 5.34 -3.50
N VAL A 16 -5.42 6.06 -3.48
CA VAL A 16 -6.16 6.36 -2.25
C VAL A 16 -7.29 5.35 -2.14
N ALA A 17 -7.30 4.57 -1.07
CA ALA A 17 -8.44 3.73 -0.71
C ALA A 17 -9.31 4.46 0.31
N GLN A 18 -10.62 4.39 0.12
CA GLN A 18 -11.60 4.85 1.11
C GLN A 18 -12.31 3.64 1.71
N ILE A 19 -12.28 3.53 3.03
CA ILE A 19 -12.82 2.42 3.81
C ILE A 19 -14.03 2.93 4.59
N ASP A 20 -15.18 2.28 4.41
CA ASP A 20 -16.36 2.45 5.26
C ASP A 20 -16.20 1.50 6.45
N VAL A 21 -15.77 2.05 7.60
CA VAL A 21 -15.32 1.24 8.74
C VAL A 21 -16.45 0.35 9.27
N VAL A 22 -17.65 0.92 9.40
CA VAL A 22 -18.83 0.19 9.89
C VAL A 22 -19.23 -0.92 8.93
N LYS A 23 -19.32 -0.65 7.62
CA LYS A 23 -19.65 -1.72 6.65
C LYS A 23 -18.58 -2.80 6.58
N THR A 24 -17.31 -2.44 6.75
CA THR A 24 -16.20 -3.40 6.76
C THR A 24 -16.31 -4.36 7.94
N LEU A 25 -16.67 -3.86 9.12
CA LEU A 25 -16.74 -4.66 10.34
C LEU A 25 -18.06 -5.41 10.51
N LYS A 26 -19.13 -5.00 9.82
CA LYS A 26 -20.44 -5.67 9.85
C LYS A 26 -20.36 -7.17 9.55
N GLY A 27 -19.44 -7.59 8.68
CA GLY A 27 -19.24 -9.00 8.35
C GLY A 27 -18.60 -9.85 9.44
N LEU A 28 -17.99 -9.24 10.47
CA LEU A 28 -17.35 -9.94 11.58
C LEU A 28 -18.33 -10.37 12.68
N ASN A 29 -19.55 -9.82 12.69
CA ASN A 29 -20.56 -10.05 13.72
C ASN A 29 -20.03 -9.86 15.16
N ASP A 30 -19.13 -8.89 15.36
CA ASP A 30 -18.56 -8.55 16.67
C ASP A 30 -19.18 -7.23 17.16
N PRO A 31 -20.06 -7.26 18.18
CA PRO A 31 -20.70 -6.05 18.71
C PRO A 31 -19.70 -5.04 19.26
N LYS A 32 -18.59 -5.48 19.88
CA LYS A 32 -17.58 -4.56 20.43
C LYS A 32 -16.83 -3.85 19.31
N ALA A 33 -16.53 -4.56 18.22
CA ALA A 33 -15.91 -3.96 17.05
C ALA A 33 -16.84 -2.95 16.36
N LEU A 34 -18.14 -3.25 16.30
CA LEU A 34 -19.14 -2.34 15.74
C LEU A 34 -19.36 -1.09 16.59
N GLU A 35 -19.41 -1.24 17.91
CA GLU A 35 -19.47 -0.12 18.86
C GLU A 35 -18.23 0.77 18.75
N ALA A 36 -17.03 0.18 18.72
CA ALA A 36 -15.78 0.93 18.55
C ALA A 36 -15.67 1.61 17.17
N ALA A 37 -16.38 1.08 16.16
CA ALA A 37 -16.46 1.67 14.83
C ALA A 37 -17.46 2.81 14.72
N GLU A 38 -18.38 2.89 15.67
CA GLU A 38 -19.40 3.92 15.70
C GLU A 38 -18.72 5.30 15.85
N GLY A 39 -19.08 6.23 14.96
CA GLY A 39 -18.45 7.55 14.92
C GLY A 39 -17.12 7.65 14.15
N LEU A 40 -16.48 6.54 13.75
CA LEU A 40 -15.25 6.59 12.92
C LEU A 40 -15.52 6.99 11.45
N GLY A 41 -16.74 6.78 10.95
CA GLY A 41 -17.15 7.16 9.61
C GLY A 41 -16.34 6.45 8.50
N THR A 42 -15.98 7.21 7.46
CA THR A 42 -15.13 6.72 6.36
C THR A 42 -13.68 7.17 6.56
N ALA A 43 -12.74 6.23 6.51
CA ALA A 43 -11.31 6.51 6.57
C ALA A 43 -10.68 6.49 5.17
N LYS A 44 -9.73 7.38 4.90
CA LYS A 44 -8.92 7.35 3.69
C LYS A 44 -7.50 6.93 4.04
N CYS A 45 -6.93 6.03 3.25
CA CYS A 45 -5.54 5.62 3.38
C CYS A 45 -4.85 5.59 2.01
N LEU A 46 -3.54 5.81 2.02
CA LEU A 46 -2.70 5.61 0.85
C LEU A 46 -2.28 4.15 0.80
N ILE A 47 -2.37 3.57 -0.38
CA ILE A 47 -1.98 2.19 -0.66
C ILE A 47 -1.06 2.13 -1.86
N TYR A 48 -0.19 1.12 -1.86
CA TYR A 48 0.64 0.74 -2.98
C TYR A 48 0.17 -0.60 -3.53
N LEU A 49 -0.19 -0.65 -4.81
CA LEU A 49 -0.63 -1.85 -5.50
C LEU A 49 0.59 -2.70 -5.88
N CYS A 50 1.07 -3.52 -4.94
CA CYS A 50 2.32 -4.26 -5.10
C CYS A 50 2.25 -5.32 -6.21
N THR A 51 1.35 -6.29 -6.07
CA THR A 51 1.33 -7.46 -6.97
C THR A 51 -0.10 -7.81 -7.33
N CYS A 52 -0.38 -7.97 -8.62
CA CYS A 52 -1.64 -8.55 -9.05
C CYS A 52 -1.60 -10.07 -8.87
N LEU A 53 -2.57 -10.62 -8.14
CA LEU A 53 -2.67 -12.05 -7.82
C LEU A 53 -3.52 -12.84 -8.83
N GLN A 54 -4.04 -12.18 -9.86
CA GLN A 54 -4.78 -12.83 -10.94
C GLN A 54 -4.63 -12.06 -12.25
N LEU A 55 -4.85 -12.76 -13.37
CA LEU A 55 -4.89 -12.10 -14.67
C LEU A 55 -6.14 -11.18 -14.75
N PRO A 56 -6.00 -9.94 -15.26
CA PRO A 56 -7.09 -8.97 -15.33
C PRO A 56 -7.99 -9.27 -16.53
N PHE A 57 -8.91 -10.21 -16.35
CA PHE A 57 -9.94 -10.53 -17.34
C PHE A 57 -11.16 -9.61 -17.16
N PRO A 58 -11.69 -9.00 -18.24
CA PRO A 58 -12.87 -8.13 -18.16
C PRO A 58 -14.10 -8.81 -17.54
N GLU A 59 -14.22 -10.12 -17.72
CA GLU A 59 -15.35 -10.93 -17.24
C GLU A 59 -15.27 -11.19 -15.73
N ASN A 60 -14.09 -11.04 -15.11
CA ASN A 60 -13.94 -11.19 -13.68
C ASN A 60 -14.45 -9.91 -13.01
N PRO A 61 -15.41 -9.98 -12.08
CA PRO A 61 -15.93 -8.78 -11.42
C PRO A 61 -14.89 -8.03 -10.57
N TRP A 62 -13.75 -8.67 -10.27
CA TRP A 62 -12.69 -8.07 -9.45
C TRP A 62 -11.30 -8.41 -10.00
N CYS A 63 -10.31 -7.59 -9.63
CA CYS A 63 -8.88 -7.88 -9.64
C CYS A 63 -8.35 -8.02 -8.21
N LYS A 64 -7.59 -9.09 -7.94
CA LYS A 64 -7.01 -9.37 -6.63
C LYS A 64 -5.59 -8.81 -6.57
N TYR A 65 -5.26 -8.10 -5.49
CA TYR A 65 -3.94 -7.54 -5.27
C TYR A 65 -3.40 -7.90 -3.89
N ILE A 66 -2.08 -8.00 -3.82
CA ILE A 66 -1.32 -7.64 -2.62
C ILE A 66 -1.12 -6.13 -2.64
N VAL A 67 -1.42 -5.47 -1.52
CA VAL A 67 -1.16 -4.05 -1.31
C VAL A 67 -0.39 -3.83 -0.02
N TYR A 68 0.43 -2.79 -0.01
CA TYR A 68 1.03 -2.25 1.19
C TYR A 68 0.36 -0.94 1.58
N LEU A 69 0.26 -0.70 2.89
CA LEU A 69 -0.17 0.60 3.42
C LEU A 69 1.01 1.57 3.37
N VAL A 70 0.73 2.80 2.94
CA VAL A 70 1.71 3.90 3.00
C VAL A 70 1.42 4.72 4.24
N GLY A 71 2.43 4.85 5.10
CA GLY A 71 2.33 5.55 6.37
C GLY A 71 2.78 7.01 6.28
N PRO A 72 2.19 7.91 7.08
CA PRO A 72 2.71 9.24 7.31
C PRO A 72 3.84 9.17 8.35
N GLY A 73 5.04 9.62 7.97
CA GLY A 73 6.22 9.59 8.84
C GLY A 73 6.85 8.19 8.99
N PRO A 74 8.00 8.12 9.69
CA PRO A 74 8.59 6.85 10.12
C PRO A 74 7.58 6.02 10.90
N ARG A 75 7.75 4.70 10.85
CA ARG A 75 6.83 3.79 11.53
C ARG A 75 6.91 3.98 13.05
N PRO A 76 5.81 3.93 13.81
CA PRO A 76 5.87 3.84 15.26
C PRO A 76 6.52 2.53 15.70
N ASP A 77 7.21 2.55 16.85
CA ASP A 77 7.65 1.32 17.52
C ASP A 77 6.44 0.48 17.92
N ASP A 78 6.48 -0.81 17.60
CA ASP A 78 5.43 -1.78 17.92
C ASP A 78 6.08 -3.11 18.31
N THR A 79 6.29 -3.28 19.62
CA THR A 79 6.87 -4.49 20.21
C THR A 79 6.04 -5.73 19.91
N GLY A 80 4.71 -5.61 19.80
CA GLY A 80 3.82 -6.71 19.44
C GLY A 80 4.01 -7.20 18.00
N ARG A 81 4.62 -6.38 17.14
CA ARG A 81 4.96 -6.72 15.75
C ARG A 81 6.46 -6.73 15.48
N TYR A 82 7.30 -6.63 16.53
CA TYR A 82 8.75 -6.58 16.41
C TYR A 82 9.23 -5.52 15.41
N SER A 83 8.57 -4.36 15.43
CA SER A 83 8.70 -3.33 14.41
C SER A 83 9.31 -2.07 15.00
N THR A 84 10.34 -1.53 14.35
CA THR A 84 11.05 -0.34 14.81
C THR A 84 10.94 0.82 13.81
N PRO A 85 11.21 2.08 14.19
CA PRO A 85 11.02 3.23 13.32
C PRO A 85 11.81 3.22 12.01
N GLU A 86 12.96 2.55 11.98
CA GLU A 86 13.77 2.36 10.77
C GLU A 86 13.26 1.26 9.83
N MET A 87 12.22 0.50 10.22
CA MET A 87 11.55 -0.47 9.33
C MET A 87 10.53 0.24 8.44
N CYS A 88 11.05 1.13 7.57
CA CYS A 88 10.27 1.82 6.57
C CYS A 88 11.13 2.23 5.37
N VAL A 89 10.53 2.46 4.20
CA VAL A 89 11.23 2.96 3.01
C VAL A 89 10.66 4.33 2.64
N PRO A 90 11.47 5.40 2.61
CA PRO A 90 10.97 6.72 2.23
C PRO A 90 10.50 6.72 0.77
N ILE A 91 9.45 7.48 0.48
CA ILE A 91 8.94 7.69 -0.87
C ILE A 91 9.27 9.14 -1.27
N PHE A 92 10.05 9.32 -2.34
CA PHE A 92 10.42 10.66 -2.82
C PHE A 92 9.15 11.49 -3.09
N PRO A 93 9.07 12.76 -2.62
CA PRO A 93 10.18 13.64 -2.20
C PRO A 93 10.63 13.52 -0.73
N CYS A 94 10.10 12.58 0.05
CA CYS A 94 10.62 12.32 1.39
C CYS A 94 12.06 11.77 1.31
N ILE A 95 13.01 12.38 2.03
CA ILE A 95 14.40 11.94 2.10
C ILE A 95 14.85 11.58 3.52
N ASP A 96 14.04 11.90 4.52
CA ASP A 96 14.36 11.68 5.92
C ASP A 96 14.15 10.21 6.27
N HIS A 97 15.18 9.52 6.76
CA HIS A 97 15.08 8.17 7.30
C HIS A 97 16.03 8.04 8.51
N PRO A 98 15.64 7.38 9.61
CA PRO A 98 16.48 7.26 10.80
C PRO A 98 17.89 6.71 10.54
N THR A 99 18.05 5.89 9.51
CA THR A 99 19.34 5.27 9.11
C THR A 99 19.86 5.74 7.74
N ASN A 100 19.36 6.86 7.21
CA ASN A 100 19.71 7.38 5.88
C ASN A 100 19.46 6.38 4.73
N ARG A 101 18.41 5.55 4.83
CA ARG A 101 17.96 4.67 3.73
C ARG A 101 17.53 5.54 2.54
N PRO A 102 17.98 5.25 1.31
CA PRO A 102 17.60 6.03 0.15
C PRO A 102 16.08 5.93 -0.12
N PRO A 103 15.44 7.00 -0.60
CA PRO A 103 14.05 6.96 -1.00
C PRO A 103 13.86 6.21 -2.31
N VAL A 104 12.73 5.53 -2.45
CA VAL A 104 12.25 5.06 -3.75
C VAL A 104 11.57 6.19 -4.50
N ARG A 105 11.69 6.20 -5.83
CA ARG A 105 11.31 7.33 -6.69
C ARG A 105 10.17 6.97 -7.62
N PRO A 106 8.95 7.45 -7.33
CA PRO A 106 7.84 7.31 -8.26
C PRO A 106 8.11 8.08 -9.58
N SER A 107 7.67 7.55 -10.72
CA SER A 107 7.84 8.20 -12.03
C SER A 107 6.87 9.35 -12.29
N GLY A 108 5.89 9.57 -11.39
CA GLY A 108 4.92 10.67 -11.43
C GLY A 108 5.02 11.49 -10.15
N PRO A 109 4.44 12.71 -10.13
CA PRO A 109 4.51 13.56 -8.94
C PRO A 109 3.85 12.86 -7.76
N PHE A 110 4.62 12.61 -6.70
CA PHE A 110 4.07 12.11 -5.45
C PHE A 110 3.68 13.30 -4.56
N PRO A 111 2.41 13.40 -4.13
CA PRO A 111 1.89 14.64 -3.56
C PRO A 111 2.33 14.95 -2.12
N PHE A 112 2.97 14.01 -1.42
CA PHE A 112 3.31 14.14 0.00
C PHE A 112 4.82 13.96 0.24
N SER A 113 5.42 14.85 1.04
CA SER A 113 6.85 14.83 1.36
C SER A 113 7.20 14.06 2.64
N ASN A 114 6.25 13.35 3.23
CA ASN A 114 6.40 12.63 4.50
C ASN A 114 5.79 11.21 4.43
N CYS A 115 5.86 10.55 3.27
CA CYS A 115 5.29 9.22 3.08
C CYS A 115 6.35 8.13 3.00
N TYR A 116 6.02 6.98 3.57
CA TYR A 116 6.89 5.83 3.68
C TYR A 116 6.12 4.54 3.39
N HIS A 117 6.77 3.58 2.75
CA HIS A 117 6.33 2.19 2.85
C HIS A 117 6.68 1.68 4.23
N TRP A 118 5.68 1.39 5.05
CA TRP A 118 5.93 0.69 6.32
C TRP A 118 6.19 -0.78 6.02
N THR A 119 7.27 -1.32 6.57
CA THR A 119 7.73 -2.69 6.31
C THR A 119 7.59 -3.55 7.56
N GLY A 120 7.88 -4.85 7.42
CA GLY A 120 7.80 -5.82 8.51
C GLY A 120 6.44 -6.48 8.66
N LEU A 121 6.18 -7.04 9.85
CA LEU A 121 5.06 -7.95 10.06
C LEU A 121 3.68 -7.25 9.97
N GLY A 122 2.80 -7.87 9.18
CA GLY A 122 1.41 -7.47 9.08
C GLY A 122 1.16 -6.22 8.26
N MET A 123 2.08 -5.81 7.40
CA MET A 123 1.90 -4.68 6.45
C MET A 123 1.22 -5.10 5.15
N GLU A 124 1.41 -6.36 4.72
CA GLU A 124 0.74 -6.92 3.54
C GLU A 124 -0.78 -7.01 3.77
N ARG A 125 -1.56 -6.56 2.78
CA ARG A 125 -3.01 -6.74 2.74
C ARG A 125 -3.42 -7.29 1.38
N ARG A 126 -4.42 -8.19 1.40
CA ARG A 126 -5.04 -8.71 0.18
C ARG A 126 -6.35 -7.99 -0.05
N VAL A 127 -6.51 -7.40 -1.23
CA VAL A 127 -7.71 -6.63 -1.57
C VAL A 127 -8.29 -7.10 -2.90
N ARG A 128 -9.58 -6.83 -3.08
CA ARG A 128 -10.30 -7.00 -4.35
C ARG A 128 -10.68 -5.61 -4.85
N VAL A 129 -10.23 -5.29 -6.05
CA VAL A 129 -10.51 -4.03 -6.75
C VAL A 129 -11.54 -4.32 -7.81
N VAL A 130 -12.60 -3.51 -7.91
CA VAL A 130 -13.65 -3.71 -8.93
C VAL A 130 -13.04 -3.60 -10.33
N THR A 131 -13.39 -4.53 -11.21
CA THR A 131 -13.02 -4.45 -12.63
C THR A 131 -13.89 -3.42 -13.33
N ARG A 132 -13.26 -2.49 -14.04
CA ARG A 132 -13.92 -1.43 -14.84
C ARG A 132 -12.91 -0.79 -15.78
N ASP A 133 -13.34 0.09 -16.67
CA ASP A 133 -12.40 0.91 -17.43
C ASP A 133 -11.66 1.87 -16.49
N TYR A 134 -10.34 1.71 -16.36
CA TYR A 134 -9.46 2.61 -15.61
C TYR A 134 -8.80 3.61 -16.56
N THR A 135 -9.46 4.75 -16.75
CA THR A 135 -8.98 5.86 -17.60
C THR A 135 -8.10 6.85 -16.82
N GLU A 136 -8.04 6.72 -15.49
CA GLU A 136 -7.23 7.56 -14.60
C GLU A 136 -5.72 7.32 -14.77
N TYR A 137 -5.32 6.33 -15.59
CA TYR A 137 -3.93 5.97 -15.88
C TYR A 137 -3.23 6.93 -16.89
N ASP A 138 -3.65 8.19 -16.94
CA ASP A 138 -3.24 9.15 -17.96
C ASP A 138 -1.76 9.57 -17.84
N GLN A 139 -0.98 9.29 -18.88
CA GLN A 139 0.20 10.04 -19.35
C GLN A 139 1.11 10.69 -18.27
N GLY A 140 1.50 9.93 -17.24
CA GLY A 140 2.47 10.41 -16.23
C GLY A 140 1.88 11.18 -15.04
N LYS A 141 0.55 11.27 -14.93
CA LYS A 141 -0.12 11.88 -13.77
C LYS A 141 -0.24 10.96 -12.57
N VAL A 142 -0.20 9.64 -12.80
CA VAL A 142 -0.25 8.64 -11.73
C VAL A 142 1.15 8.40 -11.18
N ALA A 143 1.30 8.58 -9.86
CA ALA A 143 2.50 8.13 -9.18
C ALA A 143 2.58 6.60 -9.21
N LYS A 144 3.69 6.07 -9.74
CA LYS A 144 3.98 4.65 -9.82
C LYS A 144 5.46 4.40 -9.60
N LEU A 145 5.82 3.27 -8.99
CA LEU A 145 7.23 2.86 -8.91
C LEU A 145 7.63 2.19 -10.23
N PRO A 146 8.68 2.67 -10.91
CA PRO A 146 9.38 1.92 -11.96
C PRO A 146 9.86 0.55 -11.46
N GLY A 147 10.14 -0.37 -12.38
CA GLY A 147 10.54 -1.74 -12.03
C GLY A 147 11.76 -1.83 -11.10
N LEU A 148 12.79 -1.02 -11.31
CA LEU A 148 13.97 -0.99 -10.44
C LEU A 148 13.64 -0.44 -9.04
N GLU A 149 12.89 0.65 -8.97
CA GLU A 149 12.46 1.27 -7.70
C GLU A 149 11.51 0.34 -6.91
N HIS A 150 10.70 -0.47 -7.61
CA HIS A 150 9.90 -1.52 -6.99
C HIS A 150 10.77 -2.65 -6.44
N PHE A 151 11.79 -3.06 -7.18
CA PHE A 151 12.74 -4.08 -6.73
C PHE A 151 13.49 -3.64 -5.47
N ASP A 152 14.01 -2.41 -5.45
CA ASP A 152 14.70 -1.84 -4.28
C ASP A 152 13.76 -1.77 -3.06
N MET A 153 12.49 -1.38 -3.28
CA MET A 153 11.47 -1.39 -2.24
C MET A 153 11.25 -2.79 -1.65
N GLU A 154 11.08 -3.80 -2.50
CA GLU A 154 10.89 -5.19 -2.08
C GLU A 154 12.12 -5.75 -1.33
N GLU A 155 13.33 -5.40 -1.76
CA GLU A 155 14.57 -5.80 -1.07
C GLU A 155 14.61 -5.25 0.36
N PHE A 156 14.30 -3.95 0.55
CA PHE A 156 14.20 -3.36 1.87
C PHE A 156 13.08 -3.99 2.72
N CYS A 157 11.91 -4.23 2.12
CA CYS A 157 10.78 -4.89 2.78
C CYS A 157 11.15 -6.30 3.28
N SER A 158 11.84 -7.07 2.44
CA SER A 158 12.31 -8.42 2.74
C SER A 158 13.32 -8.42 3.89
N ALA A 159 14.29 -7.49 3.85
CA ALA A 159 15.28 -7.34 4.92
C ALA A 159 14.63 -6.98 6.28
N ASP A 160 13.69 -6.04 6.29
CA ASP A 160 12.99 -5.65 7.52
C ASP A 160 12.04 -6.73 8.04
N PHE A 161 11.40 -7.49 7.15
CA PHE A 161 10.63 -8.66 7.51
C PHE A 161 11.51 -9.72 8.18
N ALA A 162 12.69 -10.00 7.62
CA ALA A 162 13.64 -10.95 8.21
C ALA A 162 14.11 -10.49 9.60
N ARG A 163 14.37 -9.19 9.79
CA ARG A 163 14.68 -8.61 11.11
C ARG A 163 13.54 -8.78 12.11
N SER A 164 12.30 -8.48 11.70
CA SER A 164 11.10 -8.67 12.54
C SER A 164 10.94 -10.13 12.95
N ALA A 165 11.11 -11.05 11.99
CA ALA A 165 11.01 -12.49 12.21
C ALA A 165 12.14 -13.04 13.11
N GLN A 166 13.33 -12.45 13.06
CA GLN A 166 14.44 -12.81 13.95
C GLN A 166 14.17 -12.35 15.38
N ALA A 167 13.66 -11.13 15.57
CA ALA A 167 13.33 -10.59 16.89
C ALA A 167 12.15 -11.30 17.57
N MET A 168 11.32 -12.03 16.81
CA MET A 168 10.26 -12.89 17.33
C MET A 168 10.78 -14.17 18.00
N ARG A 169 11.97 -14.63 17.64
CA ARG A 169 12.56 -15.88 18.15
C ARG A 169 13.26 -15.67 19.47
#